data_AF-A0A662JAF3-F1
#
_entry.id   AF-A0A662JAF3-F1
#
_cell.length_a   1.000
_cell.length_b   1.000
_cell.length_c   1.000
_cell.angle_alpha   90.00
_cell.angle_beta   90.00
_cell.angle_gamma   90.00
#
_symmetry.space_group_name_H-M   'P 1'
#
loop_
_entity.id
_entity.type
_entity.pdbx_description
1 polymer ?
#
loop_
_entity_poly.entity_id
_entity_poly.type
_entity_poly.pdbx_seq_one_letter_code
_entity_poly.pdbx_strand_id
1 'polypeptide(L)'
;MDIVEAVKKELKQAEAILKEAEEAHRKGLYALSINSSEACLELCFKASSKLIGTSWFSLGLAERAKLLEDWIRRQAKEAFFEGEANAEAAEQELKRAREAYEAVLKLLEEVEE
;
A
#
# COMPACT_ATOMS: atom_id res chain seq x y z
N MET A 1 -20.56 -2.07 -11.28
CA MET A 1 -19.13 -2.32 -11.52
C MET A 1 -18.72 -3.35 -10.50
N ASP A 2 -18.19 -4.48 -10.93
CA ASP A 2 -17.71 -5.54 -10.03
C ASP A 2 -16.57 -4.97 -9.17
N ILE A 3 -16.66 -5.14 -7.85
CA ILE A 3 -15.70 -4.61 -6.88
C ILE A 3 -14.34 -5.28 -7.09
N VAL A 4 -14.34 -6.56 -7.45
CA VAL A 4 -13.13 -7.32 -7.78
C VAL A 4 -12.46 -6.74 -9.02
N GLU A 5 -13.22 -6.49 -10.09
CA GLU A 5 -12.71 -5.87 -11.32
C GLU A 5 -12.19 -4.44 -11.09
N ALA A 6 -12.84 -3.68 -10.21
CA ALA A 6 -12.39 -2.35 -9.82
C ALA A 6 -11.05 -2.40 -9.05
N VAL A 7 -10.90 -3.37 -8.15
CA VAL A 7 -9.69 -3.58 -7.36
C VAL A 7 -8.55 -4.09 -8.23
N LYS A 8 -8.79 -5.01 -9.17
CA LYS A 8 -7.78 -5.47 -10.13
C LYS A 8 -7.18 -4.32 -10.95
N LYS A 9 -8.01 -3.36 -11.36
CA LYS A 9 -7.54 -2.15 -12.07
C LYS A 9 -6.66 -1.27 -11.18
N GLU A 10 -7.04 -1.08 -9.93
CA GLU A 10 -6.24 -0.30 -8.96
C GLU A 10 -4.93 -1.00 -8.61
N LEU A 11 -4.93 -2.33 -8.47
CA LEU A 11 -3.71 -3.11 -8.24
C LEU A 11 -2.78 -3.09 -9.45
N LYS A 12 -3.30 -3.13 -10.68
CA LYS A 12 -2.46 -2.95 -11.87
C LYS A 12 -1.78 -1.58 -11.89
N GLN A 13 -2.47 -0.53 -11.42
CA GLN A 13 -1.87 0.79 -11.29
C GLN A 13 -0.84 0.83 -10.15
N ALA A 14 -1.14 0.21 -9.00
CA ALA A 14 -0.21 0.09 -7.89
C ALA A 14 1.07 -0.67 -8.30
N GLU A 15 0.95 -1.75 -9.07
CA GLU A 15 2.08 -2.52 -9.59
C GLU A 15 3.00 -1.65 -10.48
N ALA A 16 2.41 -0.82 -11.35
CA ALA A 16 3.18 0.08 -12.21
C ALA A 16 3.95 1.12 -11.40
N ILE A 17 3.31 1.71 -10.39
CA ILE A 17 3.93 2.70 -9.50
C ILE A 17 5.00 2.04 -8.61
N LEU A 18 4.77 0.81 -8.14
CA LEU A 18 5.76 0.06 -7.37
C LEU A 18 7.02 -0.18 -8.21
N LYS A 19 6.87 -0.58 -9.49
CA LYS A 19 8.01 -0.72 -10.41
C LYS A 19 8.76 0.58 -10.63
N GLU A 20 8.05 1.70 -10.72
CA GLU A 20 8.66 3.03 -10.79
C GLU A 20 9.47 3.36 -9.53
N ALA A 21 8.91 3.08 -8.35
CA ALA A 21 9.61 3.25 -7.07
C ALA A 21 10.90 2.40 -7.01
N GLU A 22 10.84 1.13 -7.42
CA GLU A 22 12.00 0.24 -7.49
C GLU A 22 13.08 0.74 -8.47
N GLU A 23 12.66 1.27 -9.62
CA GLU A 23 13.58 1.83 -10.60
C GLU A 23 14.23 3.12 -10.10
N ALA A 24 13.46 4.00 -9.45
CA ALA A 24 13.96 5.20 -8.82
C ALA A 24 14.97 4.88 -7.71
N HIS A 25 14.68 3.88 -6.87
CA HIS A 25 15.59 3.40 -5.83
C HIS A 25 16.92 2.92 -6.43
N ARG A 26 16.87 2.05 -7.46
CA ARG A 26 18.08 1.54 -8.16
C ARG A 26 18.93 2.65 -8.78
N LYS A 27 18.32 3.76 -9.19
CA LYS A 27 19.01 4.92 -9.78
C LYS A 27 19.51 5.94 -8.74
N GLY A 28 19.29 5.70 -7.45
CA GLY A 28 19.63 6.65 -6.39
C GLY A 28 18.71 7.87 -6.31
N LEU A 29 17.55 7.83 -6.98
CA LEU A 29 16.55 8.89 -6.96
C LEU A 29 15.62 8.72 -5.75
N TYR A 30 16.19 8.79 -4.55
CA TYR A 30 15.53 8.38 -3.30
C TYR A 30 14.25 9.15 -2.99
N ALA A 31 14.20 10.47 -3.26
CA ALA A 31 12.98 11.25 -3.09
C ALA A 31 11.84 10.78 -4.01
N LEU A 32 12.17 10.43 -5.26
CA LEU A 32 11.18 9.87 -6.19
C LEU A 32 10.75 8.47 -5.74
N SER A 33 11.70 7.63 -5.30
CA SER A 33 11.40 6.30 -4.75
C SER A 33 10.42 6.37 -3.59
N ILE A 34 10.63 7.31 -2.65
CA ILE A 34 9.74 7.53 -1.50
C ILE A 34 8.35 7.96 -1.98
N ASN A 35 8.26 9.02 -2.80
CA ASN A 35 6.98 9.53 -3.29
C ASN A 35 6.18 8.48 -4.07
N SER A 36 6.85 7.69 -4.92
CA SER A 36 6.20 6.60 -5.66
C SER A 36 5.80 5.44 -4.73
N SER A 37 6.59 5.14 -3.69
CA SER A 37 6.21 4.13 -2.69
C SER A 37 4.95 4.56 -1.91
N GLU A 38 4.86 5.83 -1.51
CA GLU A 38 3.67 6.40 -0.86
C GLU A 38 2.44 6.33 -1.78
N ALA A 39 2.58 6.69 -3.07
CA ALA A 39 1.49 6.59 -4.03
C ALA A 39 1.01 5.13 -4.24
N CYS A 40 1.93 4.15 -4.21
CA CYS A 40 1.58 2.74 -4.23
C CYS A 40 0.79 2.34 -2.97
N LEU A 41 1.23 2.78 -1.80
CA LEU A 41 0.54 2.54 -0.52
C LEU A 41 -0.89 3.08 -0.55
N GLU A 42 -1.10 4.31 -1.01
CA GLU A 42 -2.43 4.92 -1.12
C GLU A 42 -3.38 4.09 -2.00
N LEU A 43 -2.90 3.61 -3.15
CA LEU A 43 -3.69 2.75 -4.03
C LEU A 43 -4.01 1.40 -3.38
N CYS A 44 -3.05 0.80 -2.67
CA CYS A 44 -3.26 -0.44 -1.94
C CYS A 44 -4.31 -0.25 -0.83
N PHE A 45 -4.29 0.86 -0.09
CA PHE A 45 -5.31 1.14 0.93
C PHE A 45 -6.70 1.36 0.34
N LYS A 46 -6.77 2.06 -0.79
CA LYS A 46 -8.05 2.24 -1.50
C LYS A 46 -8.61 0.92 -1.99
N ALA A 47 -7.75 0.05 -2.55
CA ALA A 47 -8.12 -1.28 -3.01
C ALA A 47 -8.57 -2.18 -1.85
N SER A 48 -7.81 -2.23 -0.75
CA SER A 48 -8.15 -3.04 0.42
C SER A 48 -9.45 -2.58 1.09
N SER A 49 -9.68 -1.28 1.20
CA SER A 49 -10.93 -0.73 1.73
C SER A 49 -12.16 -1.19 0.94
N LYS A 50 -12.03 -1.31 -0.39
CA LYS A 50 -13.11 -1.82 -1.25
C LYS A 50 -13.34 -3.32 -1.07
N LEU A 51 -12.28 -4.12 -1.02
CA LEU A 51 -12.37 -5.58 -0.79
C LEU A 51 -12.97 -5.92 0.57
N ILE A 52 -12.50 -5.25 1.63
CA ILE A 52 -12.99 -5.46 3.00
C ILE A 52 -14.40 -4.89 3.19
N GLY A 53 -14.78 -3.88 2.40
CA GLY A 53 -16.13 -3.33 2.34
C GLY A 53 -17.19 -4.34 1.89
N THR A 54 -16.80 -5.41 1.19
CA THR A 54 -17.72 -6.41 0.61
C THR A 54 -18.11 -7.55 1.55
N SER A 55 -17.34 -7.88 2.60
CA SER A 55 -17.64 -9.06 3.44
C SER A 55 -18.00 -8.78 4.91
N TRP A 56 -17.81 -7.56 5.45
CA TRP A 56 -18.23 -7.29 6.85
C TRP A 56 -19.46 -6.39 6.92
N PHE A 57 -20.68 -6.91 6.81
CA PHE A 57 -21.86 -6.12 7.20
C PHE A 57 -21.99 -5.95 8.73
N SER A 58 -21.08 -6.53 9.53
CA SER A 58 -21.18 -6.67 10.99
C SER A 58 -20.19 -5.85 11.85
N LEU A 59 -19.17 -5.20 11.26
CA LEU A 59 -18.18 -4.38 11.98
C LEU A 59 -18.33 -2.90 11.62
N GLY A 60 -18.17 -1.99 12.57
CA GLY A 60 -18.28 -0.55 12.30
C GLY A 60 -17.19 -0.07 11.34
N LEU A 61 -17.50 0.88 10.45
CA LEU A 61 -16.53 1.50 9.52
C LEU A 61 -15.28 2.02 10.26
N ALA A 62 -15.48 2.53 11.48
CA ALA A 62 -14.43 3.04 12.36
C ALA A 62 -13.47 1.95 12.85
N GLU A 63 -13.92 0.71 13.07
CA GLU A 63 -13.07 -0.39 13.56
C GLU A 63 -12.18 -0.96 12.44
N ARG A 64 -12.71 -0.98 11.20
CA ARG A 64 -11.98 -1.34 9.99
C ARG A 64 -10.88 -0.35 9.63
N ALA A 65 -11.26 0.92 9.58
CA ALA A 65 -10.33 2.01 9.33
C ALA A 65 -9.25 2.03 10.41
N LYS A 66 -9.61 1.78 11.67
CA LYS A 66 -8.67 1.74 12.79
C LYS A 66 -7.71 0.54 12.77
N LEU A 67 -8.11 -0.63 12.28
CA LEU A 67 -7.19 -1.76 12.11
C LEU A 67 -6.16 -1.49 11.00
N LEU A 68 -6.60 -0.94 9.88
CA LEU A 68 -5.71 -0.48 8.80
C LEU A 68 -4.82 0.67 9.28
N GLU A 69 -5.38 1.68 9.95
CA GLU A 69 -4.65 2.81 10.51
C GLU A 69 -3.67 2.37 11.61
N ASP A 70 -4.02 1.41 12.48
CA ASP A 70 -3.14 0.88 13.52
C ASP A 70 -2.02 0.03 12.93
N TRP A 71 -2.26 -0.68 11.83
CA TRP A 71 -1.23 -1.39 11.07
C TRP A 71 -0.25 -0.40 10.43
N ILE A 72 -0.78 0.66 9.81
CA ILE A 72 -0.01 1.75 9.20
C ILE A 72 0.78 2.54 10.26
N ARG A 73 0.17 2.91 11.39
CA ARG A 73 0.80 3.70 12.45
C ARG A 73 1.85 2.91 13.21
N ARG A 74 1.68 1.60 13.42
CA ARG A 74 2.71 0.74 14.03
C ARG A 74 3.96 0.65 13.15
N GLN A 75 3.79 0.61 11.83
CA GLN A 75 4.89 0.54 10.86
C GLN A 75 5.51 1.92 10.57
N ALA A 76 4.71 2.99 10.50
CA ALA A 76 5.17 4.35 10.22
C ALA A 76 5.90 5.02 11.40
N LYS A 77 5.57 4.68 12.66
CA LYS A 77 6.26 5.23 13.84
C LYS A 77 7.73 4.81 13.96
N GLU A 78 8.15 3.75 13.26
CA GLU A 78 9.57 3.36 13.20
C GLU A 78 10.33 4.08 12.08
N ALA A 79 9.65 4.57 11.04
CA ALA A 79 10.26 5.16 9.84
C ALA A 79 10.23 6.70 9.77
N PHE A 80 9.45 7.37 10.64
CA PHE A 80 9.39 8.85 10.69
C PHE A 80 10.61 9.43 11.43
N PHE A 81 11.81 9.19 10.90
CA PHE A 81 12.98 10.00 11.23
C PHE A 81 13.00 11.18 10.25
N GLU A 82 12.79 12.39 10.77
CA GLU A 82 13.06 13.64 10.07
C GLU A 82 14.51 13.59 9.54
N GLY A 83 14.70 13.37 8.24
CA GLY A 83 16.04 13.29 7.66
C GLY A 83 15.98 13.08 6.15
N GLU A 84 16.86 13.78 5.45
CA GLU A 84 17.10 13.78 3.99
C GLU A 84 16.67 12.49 3.27
N ALA A 85 16.02 12.65 2.10
CA ALA A 85 15.72 11.54 1.20
C ALA A 85 17.02 10.78 0.84
N ASN A 86 17.25 9.67 1.53
CA ASN A 86 18.45 8.86 1.48
C ASN A 86 18.10 7.41 1.17
N ALA A 87 19.12 6.59 0.93
CA ALA A 87 18.95 5.20 0.53
C ALA A 87 18.19 4.37 1.56
N GLU A 88 18.46 4.58 2.85
CA GLU A 88 17.82 3.82 3.93
C GLU A 88 16.34 4.15 4.05
N ALA A 89 15.99 5.43 4.05
CA ALA A 89 14.59 5.87 4.08
C ALA A 89 13.81 5.40 2.84
N ALA A 90 14.44 5.46 1.65
CA ALA A 90 13.80 4.99 0.42
C ALA A 90 13.62 3.47 0.39
N GLU A 91 14.57 2.68 0.90
CA GLU A 91 14.42 1.22 1.01
C GLU A 91 13.34 0.85 2.04
N GLN A 92 13.25 1.56 3.17
CA GLN A 92 12.19 1.35 4.16
C GLN A 92 10.80 1.60 3.57
N GLU A 93 10.60 2.73 2.88
CA GLU A 93 9.31 3.03 2.24
C GLU A 93 9.00 2.06 1.08
N LEU A 94 9.99 1.70 0.27
CA LEU A 94 9.81 0.72 -0.79
C LEU A 94 9.40 -0.64 -0.25
N LYS A 95 10.02 -1.08 0.85
CA LYS A 95 9.66 -2.31 1.55
C LYS A 95 8.20 -2.26 2.02
N ARG A 96 7.78 -1.16 2.65
CA ARG A 96 6.39 -0.98 3.09
C ARG A 96 5.40 -1.06 1.92
N ALA A 97 5.71 -0.42 0.79
CA ALA A 97 4.89 -0.47 -0.41
C ALA A 97 4.76 -1.89 -0.98
N ARG A 98 5.85 -2.68 -1.02
CA ARG A 98 5.82 -4.09 -1.43
C ARG A 98 4.94 -4.93 -0.52
N GLU A 99 5.14 -4.83 0.80
CA GLU A 99 4.38 -5.60 1.78
C GLU A 99 2.88 -5.30 1.71
N ALA A 100 2.51 -4.03 1.53
CA ALA A 100 1.12 -3.63 1.35
C ALA A 100 0.54 -4.20 0.04
N TYR A 101 1.27 -4.11 -1.08
CA TYR A 101 0.82 -4.64 -2.36
C TYR A 101 0.58 -6.16 -2.29
N GLU A 102 1.51 -6.92 -1.72
CA GLU A 102 1.36 -8.37 -1.53
C GLU A 102 0.18 -8.72 -0.61
N ALA A 103 -0.05 -7.94 0.45
CA ALA A 103 -1.17 -8.16 1.35
C ALA A 103 -2.52 -7.98 0.64
N VAL A 104 -2.65 -6.97 -0.23
CA VAL A 104 -3.89 -6.73 -0.98
C VAL A 104 -4.09 -7.77 -2.09
N LEU A 105 -3.00 -8.27 -2.71
CA LEU A 105 -3.10 -9.41 -3.63
C LEU A 105 -3.65 -10.65 -2.94
N LYS A 106 -3.11 -11.02 -1.77
CA LYS A 106 -3.61 -12.17 -0.99
C LYS A 106 -5.08 -11.98 -0.60
N LEU A 107 -5.44 -10.78 -0.14
CA LEU A 107 -6.83 -10.46 0.19
C LEU A 107 -7.75 -10.59 -1.03
N LEU A 108 -7.28 -10.20 -2.22
CA LEU A 108 -8.05 -10.37 -3.45
C LEU A 108 -8.25 -11.85 -3.77
N GLU A 109 -7.20 -12.67 -3.67
CA GLU A 109 -7.28 -14.13 -3.86
C GLU A 109 -8.31 -14.76 -2.91
N GLU A 110 -8.27 -14.41 -1.62
CA GLU A 110 -9.23 -14.89 -0.61
C GLU A 110 -10.69 -14.48 -0.89
N VAL A 111 -10.92 -13.37 -1.60
CA VAL A 111 -12.27 -12.89 -1.94
C VAL A 111 -12.79 -13.53 -3.23
N GLU A 112 -11.89 -14.02 -4.10
CA GLU A 112 -12.25 -14.70 -5.35
C GLU A 112 -12.49 -16.21 -5.19
N GLU A 113 -12.03 -16.84 -4.11
CA GLU A 113 -12.33 -18.22 -3.71
C GLU A 113 -13.74 -18.39 -3.11
#